data_AF-A0A285NKS3-F1
#
_entry.id   AF-A0A285NKS3-F1
#
_cell.length_a   1.000
_cell.length_b   1.000
_cell.length_c   1.000
_cell.angle_alpha   90.00
_cell.angle_beta   90.00
_cell.angle_gamma   90.00
#
_symmetry.space_group_name_H-M   'P 1'
#
loop_
_entity.id
_entity.type
_entity.pdbx_description
1 polymer ?
#
loop_
_entity_poly.entity_id
_entity_poly.type
_entity_poly.pdbx_seq_one_letter_code
_entity_poly.pdbx_strand_id
1 'polypeptide(L)'
;MTISQSEVADERLSAFIWYRRGMRHLLTTPAIVLYLSFIGFGGFARESGVEIGHALAMTGLIWALPSQVVLIGGVVSGAGLAAIALAVTLASIRLMPMVVALVPELRDKDTPNWQLYVLSHVTAITGWVFAMQNVPKLPRYARVPFFAGFGLTLCFINIGVTAIGYSIAGIVPPLAAAALFFMTPLYFLLTLPSAARLLSDRLALVFGIILGPIFAIYVPGSDLVWTGLVGGLSAYAIGRYKRRVT
;
A
#
# COMPACT_ATOMS: atom_id res chain seq x y z
N MET A 1 16.94 -49.10 -12.57
CA MET A 1 15.63 -48.68 -12.03
C MET A 1 15.55 -47.18 -12.21
N THR A 2 15.11 -46.77 -13.39
CA THR A 2 15.11 -45.37 -13.84
C THR A 2 13.78 -44.78 -13.38
N ILE A 3 13.81 -43.96 -12.34
CA ILE A 3 12.63 -43.19 -11.93
C ILE A 3 12.31 -42.28 -13.11
N SER A 4 11.24 -42.62 -13.83
CA SER A 4 10.77 -41.88 -14.98
C SER A 4 10.40 -40.47 -14.53
N GLN A 5 10.95 -39.45 -15.18
CA GLN A 5 10.58 -38.04 -14.98
C GLN A 5 9.07 -37.77 -15.21
N SER A 6 8.30 -38.77 -15.67
CA SER A 6 6.85 -38.69 -15.84
C SER A 6 6.05 -38.70 -14.53
N GLU A 7 6.57 -39.25 -13.41
CA GLU A 7 5.80 -39.27 -12.14
C GLU A 7 5.83 -37.93 -11.39
N VAL A 8 6.82 -37.07 -11.64
CA VAL A 8 6.91 -35.74 -11.01
C VAL A 8 6.04 -34.70 -11.75
N ALA A 9 5.53 -35.03 -12.94
CA ALA A 9 4.72 -34.15 -13.75
C ALA A 9 3.25 -34.05 -13.28
N ASP A 10 2.77 -35.01 -12.46
CA ASP A 10 1.34 -35.29 -12.33
C ASP A 10 0.67 -34.80 -11.02
N GLU A 11 1.38 -34.07 -10.17
CA GLU A 11 0.76 -33.42 -9.00
C GLU A 11 0.79 -31.88 -9.09
N ARG A 12 0.55 -31.35 -10.29
CA ARG A 12 0.22 -29.92 -10.45
C ARG A 12 -1.15 -29.68 -9.82
N LEU A 13 -1.16 -29.35 -8.53
CA LEU A 13 -2.36 -28.94 -7.82
C LEU A 13 -3.08 -27.82 -8.59
N SER A 14 -4.40 -27.96 -8.72
CA SER A 14 -5.25 -26.99 -9.43
C SER A 14 -5.02 -25.55 -8.94
N ALA A 15 -5.01 -24.60 -9.88
CA ALA A 15 -4.84 -23.18 -9.60
C ALA A 15 -5.86 -22.67 -8.54
N PHE A 16 -7.06 -23.23 -8.51
CA PHE A 16 -8.09 -22.88 -7.53
C PHE A 16 -7.69 -23.23 -6.09
N ILE A 17 -6.95 -24.33 -5.89
CA ILE A 17 -6.47 -24.74 -4.56
C ILE A 17 -5.46 -23.72 -4.04
N TRP A 18 -4.55 -23.28 -4.91
CA TRP A 18 -3.57 -22.25 -4.59
C TRP A 18 -4.22 -20.89 -4.31
N TYR A 19 -5.23 -20.52 -5.11
CA TYR A 19 -6.05 -19.34 -4.88
C TYR A 19 -6.69 -19.37 -3.48
N ARG A 20 -7.38 -20.45 -3.13
CA ARG A 20 -8.00 -20.62 -1.81
C ARG A 20 -6.97 -20.63 -0.69
N ARG A 21 -5.77 -21.17 -0.93
CA ARG A 21 -4.67 -21.14 0.04
C ARG A 21 -4.19 -19.70 0.29
N GLY A 22 -4.09 -18.89 -0.76
CA GLY A 22 -3.80 -17.45 -0.64
C GLY A 22 -4.85 -16.69 0.17
N MET A 23 -6.14 -16.97 -0.08
CA MET A 23 -7.26 -16.36 0.66
C MET A 23 -7.23 -16.63 2.17
N ARG A 24 -6.66 -17.77 2.61
CA ARG A 24 -6.64 -18.09 4.05
C ARG A 24 -5.74 -17.18 4.88
N HIS A 25 -4.88 -16.39 4.24
CA HIS A 25 -3.91 -15.53 4.93
C HIS A 25 -4.37 -14.08 5.12
N LEU A 26 -5.67 -13.79 4.99
CA LEU A 26 -6.21 -12.42 5.05
C LEU A 26 -6.20 -11.78 6.46
N LEU A 27 -5.90 -12.55 7.51
CA LEU A 27 -5.84 -12.10 8.90
C LEU A 27 -4.39 -11.92 9.38
N THR A 28 -3.60 -11.17 8.61
CA THR A 28 -2.25 -10.75 9.04
C THR A 28 -2.32 -9.39 9.74
N THR A 29 -1.35 -9.09 10.60
CA THR A 29 -1.27 -7.79 11.30
C THR A 29 -1.36 -6.60 10.32
N PRO A 30 -0.63 -6.57 9.18
CA PRO A 30 -0.73 -5.46 8.24
C PRO A 30 -2.09 -5.40 7.52
N ALA A 31 -2.79 -6.54 7.36
CA ALA A 31 -4.14 -6.55 6.78
C ALA A 31 -5.18 -6.00 7.77
N ILE A 32 -5.08 -6.34 9.06
CA ILE A 32 -5.97 -5.81 10.11
C ILE A 32 -5.81 -4.28 10.22
N VAL A 33 -4.58 -3.79 10.27
CA VAL A 33 -4.28 -2.35 10.28
C VAL A 33 -4.87 -1.65 9.06
N LEU A 34 -4.75 -2.26 7.88
CA LEU A 34 -5.33 -1.77 6.64
C LEU A 34 -6.85 -1.66 6.74
N TYR A 35 -7.54 -2.72 7.18
CA TYR A 35 -8.99 -2.71 7.33
C TYR A 35 -9.45 -1.60 8.28
N LEU A 36 -8.83 -1.48 9.45
CA LEU A 36 -9.16 -0.42 10.41
C LEU A 36 -8.98 0.98 9.81
N SER A 37 -7.94 1.16 9.01
CA SER A 37 -7.68 2.43 8.31
C SER A 37 -8.74 2.74 7.26
N PHE A 38 -9.21 1.74 6.53
CA PHE A 38 -10.27 1.91 5.54
C PHE A 38 -11.66 2.10 6.15
N ILE A 39 -11.91 1.60 7.37
CA ILE A 39 -13.10 2.00 8.15
C ILE A 39 -13.04 3.51 8.42
N GLY A 40 -11.90 4.00 8.91
CA GLY A 40 -11.69 5.43 9.16
C GLY A 40 -11.80 6.26 7.88
N PHE A 41 -11.25 5.78 6.76
CA PHE A 41 -11.36 6.45 5.46
C PHE A 41 -12.81 6.55 4.98
N GLY A 42 -13.61 5.49 5.15
CA GLY A 42 -15.04 5.55 4.82
C GLY A 42 -15.76 6.68 5.58
N GLY A 43 -15.43 6.84 6.87
CA GLY A 43 -15.94 7.95 7.68
C GLY A 43 -15.49 9.32 7.17
N PHE A 44 -14.19 9.47 6.94
CA PHE A 44 -13.58 10.69 6.40
C PHE A 44 -14.18 11.09 5.04
N ALA A 45 -14.40 10.14 4.14
CA ALA A 45 -14.98 10.39 2.83
C ALA A 45 -16.41 10.93 2.95
N ARG A 46 -17.24 10.35 3.84
CA ARG A 46 -18.60 10.83 4.10
C ARG A 46 -18.61 12.23 4.70
N GLU A 47 -17.76 12.50 5.69
CA GLU A 47 -17.63 13.83 6.32
C GLU A 47 -17.14 14.89 5.32
N SER A 48 -16.33 14.49 4.34
CA SER A 48 -15.87 15.34 3.24
C SER A 48 -16.92 15.54 2.13
N GLY A 49 -18.12 14.99 2.28
CA GLY A 49 -19.20 15.10 1.29
C GLY A 49 -18.99 14.25 0.02
N VAL A 50 -18.04 13.31 0.03
CA VAL A 50 -17.81 12.41 -1.10
C VAL A 50 -18.91 11.36 -1.14
N GLU A 51 -19.54 11.16 -2.28
CA GLU A 51 -20.55 10.11 -2.44
C GLU A 51 -19.94 8.70 -2.25
N ILE A 52 -20.72 7.76 -1.71
CA ILE A 52 -20.29 6.38 -1.48
C ILE A 52 -19.69 5.73 -2.75
N GLY A 53 -20.29 5.94 -3.93
CA GLY A 53 -19.78 5.39 -5.19
C GLY A 53 -18.34 5.84 -5.48
N HIS A 54 -18.07 7.13 -5.28
CA HIS A 54 -16.73 7.70 -5.43
C HIS A 54 -15.76 7.17 -4.37
N ALA A 55 -16.18 7.04 -3.12
CA ALA A 55 -15.34 6.49 -2.04
C ALA A 55 -14.95 5.01 -2.29
N LEU A 56 -15.89 4.20 -2.78
CA LEU A 56 -15.62 2.81 -3.16
C LEU A 56 -14.74 2.72 -4.41
N ALA A 57 -14.98 3.57 -5.40
CA ALA A 57 -14.14 3.65 -6.60
C ALA A 57 -12.70 4.07 -6.25
N MET A 58 -12.53 5.08 -5.39
CA MET A 58 -11.22 5.48 -4.87
C MET A 58 -10.52 4.31 -4.18
N THR A 59 -11.25 3.52 -3.39
CA THR A 59 -10.70 2.33 -2.71
C THR A 59 -10.24 1.28 -3.70
N GLY A 60 -11.06 0.95 -4.69
CA GLY A 60 -10.70 -0.06 -5.70
C GLY A 60 -9.63 0.39 -6.70
N LEU A 61 -9.56 1.68 -7.03
CA LEU A 61 -8.69 2.21 -8.10
C LEU A 61 -7.40 2.84 -7.60
N ILE A 62 -7.45 3.64 -6.54
CA ILE A 62 -6.27 4.38 -6.06
C ILE A 62 -5.50 3.55 -5.07
N TRP A 63 -6.22 2.84 -4.18
CA TRP A 63 -5.68 1.93 -3.15
C TRP A 63 -4.81 2.60 -2.06
N ALA A 64 -4.01 3.60 -2.42
CA ALA A 64 -3.14 4.35 -1.54
C ALA A 64 -3.95 5.40 -0.75
N LEU A 65 -4.19 5.11 0.53
CA LEU A 65 -4.84 6.04 1.47
C LEU A 65 -4.30 7.49 1.38
N PRO A 66 -2.98 7.76 1.41
CA PRO A 66 -2.48 9.14 1.30
C PRO A 66 -2.91 9.83 0.00
N SER A 67 -2.89 9.11 -1.11
CA SER A 67 -3.28 9.64 -2.42
C SER A 67 -4.79 9.94 -2.47
N GLN A 68 -5.62 9.16 -1.77
CA GLN A 68 -7.05 9.43 -1.64
C GLN A 68 -7.32 10.69 -0.82
N VAL A 69 -6.56 10.91 0.26
CA VAL A 69 -6.66 12.12 1.09
C VAL A 69 -6.25 13.36 0.30
N VAL A 70 -5.15 13.27 -0.45
CA VAL A 70 -4.68 14.35 -1.34
C VAL A 70 -5.73 14.64 -2.42
N LEU A 71 -6.35 13.62 -3.00
CA LEU A 71 -7.42 13.79 -3.98
C LEU A 71 -8.63 14.54 -3.38
N ILE A 72 -9.13 14.09 -2.22
CA ILE A 72 -10.26 14.74 -1.55
C ILE A 72 -9.90 16.18 -1.17
N GLY A 73 -8.74 16.38 -0.56
CA GLY A 73 -8.26 17.71 -0.17
C GLY A 73 -8.15 18.67 -1.35
N GLY A 74 -7.58 18.20 -2.48
CA GLY A 74 -7.47 18.99 -3.70
C GLY A 74 -8.81 19.34 -4.34
N VAL A 75 -9.77 18.41 -4.33
CA VAL A 75 -11.14 18.67 -4.83
C VAL A 75 -11.85 19.69 -3.93
N VAL A 76 -11.77 19.52 -2.61
CA VAL A 76 -12.39 20.43 -1.63
C VAL A 76 -11.78 21.83 -1.70
N SER A 77 -10.48 21.96 -1.93
CA SER A 77 -9.81 23.25 -2.06
C SER A 77 -10.01 23.92 -3.43
N GLY A 78 -10.70 23.26 -4.38
CA GLY A 78 -10.88 23.76 -5.74
C GLY A 78 -9.58 23.82 -6.55
N ALA A 79 -8.58 22.99 -6.25
CA ALA A 79 -7.32 22.96 -6.97
C ALA A 79 -7.53 22.51 -8.43
N GLY A 80 -6.67 22.98 -9.34
CA GLY A 80 -6.72 22.58 -10.74
C GLY A 80 -6.50 21.08 -10.91
N LEU A 81 -7.25 20.43 -11.82
CA LEU A 81 -7.21 18.98 -12.05
C LEU A 81 -5.78 18.46 -12.31
N ALA A 82 -4.96 19.21 -13.06
CA ALA A 82 -3.57 18.86 -13.33
C ALA A 82 -2.71 18.84 -12.06
N ALA A 83 -2.92 19.79 -11.14
CA ALA A 83 -2.20 19.84 -9.87
C ALA A 83 -2.59 18.66 -8.97
N ILE A 84 -3.88 18.35 -8.90
CA ILE A 84 -4.40 17.18 -8.17
C ILE A 84 -3.81 15.90 -8.75
N ALA A 85 -3.86 15.72 -10.07
CA ALA A 85 -3.33 14.54 -10.74
C ALA A 85 -1.83 14.35 -10.47
N LEU A 86 -1.04 15.43 -10.54
CA LEU A 86 0.38 15.40 -10.20
C LEU A 86 0.62 15.04 -8.72
N ALA A 87 -0.11 15.66 -7.79
CA ALA A 87 0.05 15.39 -6.37
C ALA A 87 -0.31 13.94 -6.01
N VAL A 88 -1.42 13.42 -6.56
CA VAL A 88 -1.86 12.02 -6.39
C VAL A 88 -0.84 11.06 -7.01
N THR A 89 -0.31 11.38 -8.20
CA THR A 89 0.70 10.55 -8.87
C THR A 89 2.00 10.48 -8.06
N LEU A 90 2.49 11.62 -7.59
CA LEU A 90 3.69 11.71 -6.75
C LEU A 90 3.49 10.99 -5.41
N ALA A 91 2.30 11.06 -4.82
CA ALA A 91 1.98 10.32 -3.60
C ALA A 91 1.92 8.79 -3.83
N SER A 92 1.46 8.35 -5.00
CA SER A 92 1.32 6.93 -5.35
C SER A 92 2.61 6.29 -5.88
N ILE A 93 3.52 7.06 -6.51
CA ILE A 93 4.74 6.52 -7.13
C ILE A 93 5.64 5.77 -6.15
N ARG A 94 5.53 6.05 -4.84
CA ARG A 94 6.25 5.34 -3.77
C ARG A 94 5.94 3.83 -3.72
N LEU A 95 4.84 3.38 -4.33
CA LEU A 95 4.50 1.96 -4.46
C LEU A 95 5.19 1.29 -5.66
N MET A 96 5.70 2.07 -6.62
CA MET A 96 6.34 1.55 -7.83
C MET A 96 7.52 0.61 -7.53
N PRO A 97 8.46 0.92 -6.60
CA PRO A 97 9.55 0.01 -6.28
C PRO A 97 9.07 -1.37 -5.79
N MET A 98 7.94 -1.41 -5.08
CA MET A 98 7.35 -2.67 -4.60
C MET A 98 6.82 -3.51 -5.74
N VAL A 99 6.09 -2.89 -6.68
CA VAL A 99 5.58 -3.58 -7.88
C VAL A 99 6.74 -4.07 -8.75
N VAL A 100 7.74 -3.23 -9.00
CA VAL A 100 8.94 -3.60 -9.80
C VAL A 100 9.70 -4.77 -9.18
N ALA A 101 9.75 -4.86 -7.85
CA ALA A 101 10.36 -6.00 -7.16
C ALA A 101 9.48 -7.26 -7.20
N LEU A 102 8.16 -7.12 -7.20
CA LEU A 102 7.22 -8.25 -7.12
C LEU A 102 6.96 -8.92 -8.47
N VAL A 103 6.82 -8.13 -9.54
CA VAL A 103 6.45 -8.66 -10.87
C VAL A 103 7.41 -9.76 -11.36
N PRO A 104 8.75 -9.63 -11.24
CA PRO A 104 9.68 -10.69 -11.62
C PRO A 104 9.52 -11.97 -10.79
N GLU A 105 9.14 -11.84 -9.52
CA GLU A 105 8.95 -12.98 -8.63
C GLU A 105 7.67 -13.77 -8.96
N LEU A 106 6.63 -13.07 -9.44
CA LEU A 106 5.38 -13.66 -9.90
C LEU A 106 5.44 -14.22 -11.32
N ARG A 107 6.27 -13.62 -12.19
CA ARG A 107 6.32 -13.94 -13.61
C ARG A 107 6.89 -15.35 -13.85
N ASP A 108 6.12 -16.17 -14.54
CA ASP A 108 6.58 -17.42 -15.14
C ASP A 108 6.54 -17.35 -16.67
N LYS A 109 7.15 -18.34 -17.37
CA LYS A 109 7.20 -18.39 -18.84
C LYS A 109 5.82 -18.33 -19.49
N ASP A 110 4.82 -18.92 -18.85
CA ASP A 110 3.46 -19.04 -19.38
C ASP A 110 2.48 -18.01 -18.78
N THR A 111 2.96 -17.06 -17.97
CA THR A 111 2.08 -16.07 -17.33
C THR A 111 1.68 -14.97 -18.30
N PRO A 112 0.38 -14.77 -18.59
CA PRO A 112 -0.05 -13.70 -19.48
C PRO A 112 0.10 -12.32 -18.83
N ASN A 113 0.52 -11.32 -19.61
CA ASN A 113 0.83 -9.97 -19.12
C ASN A 113 -0.37 -9.28 -18.44
N TRP A 114 -1.60 -9.56 -18.88
CA TRP A 114 -2.79 -8.95 -18.27
C TRP A 114 -2.97 -9.36 -16.80
N GLN A 115 -2.60 -10.59 -16.41
CA GLN A 115 -2.64 -11.02 -15.01
C GLN A 115 -1.64 -10.23 -14.19
N LEU A 116 -0.44 -9.98 -14.73
CA LEU A 116 0.57 -9.18 -14.05
C LEU A 116 0.13 -7.73 -13.87
N TYR A 117 -0.58 -7.14 -14.83
CA TYR A 117 -1.14 -5.79 -14.68
C TYR A 117 -2.20 -5.73 -13.58
N VAL A 118 -3.14 -6.68 -13.56
CA VAL A 118 -4.17 -6.74 -12.51
C VAL A 118 -3.54 -6.96 -11.13
N LEU A 119 -2.57 -7.87 -11.03
CA LEU A 119 -1.87 -8.15 -9.77
C LEU A 119 -1.03 -6.95 -9.31
N SER A 120 -0.41 -6.23 -10.24
CA SER A 120 0.32 -4.99 -9.94
C SER A 120 -0.61 -3.93 -9.35
N HIS A 121 -1.82 -3.78 -9.92
CA HIS A 121 -2.82 -2.82 -9.44
C HIS A 121 -3.23 -3.08 -7.99
N VAL A 122 -3.50 -4.34 -7.63
CA VAL A 122 -3.92 -4.71 -6.25
C VAL A 122 -2.74 -4.86 -5.28
N THR A 123 -1.51 -4.54 -5.69
CA THR A 123 -0.32 -4.66 -4.85
C THR A 123 -0.21 -3.47 -3.88
N ALA A 124 -0.63 -3.71 -2.63
CA ALA A 124 -0.30 -2.88 -1.48
C ALA A 124 1.07 -3.22 -0.87
N ILE A 125 1.49 -2.44 0.12
CA ILE A 125 2.54 -2.85 1.07
C ILE A 125 2.19 -4.20 1.71
N THR A 126 0.94 -4.37 2.17
CA THR A 126 0.43 -5.63 2.73
C THR A 126 0.56 -6.81 1.76
N GLY A 127 0.15 -6.61 0.50
CA GLY A 127 0.28 -7.62 -0.57
C GLY A 127 1.72 -7.94 -0.89
N TRP A 128 2.56 -6.92 -1.01
CA TRP A 128 3.98 -7.07 -1.29
C TRP A 128 4.71 -7.83 -0.17
N VAL A 129 4.52 -7.45 1.10
CA VAL A 129 5.13 -8.13 2.25
C VAL A 129 4.69 -9.60 2.28
N PHE A 130 3.39 -9.85 2.11
CA PHE A 130 2.86 -11.21 2.04
C PHE A 130 3.49 -12.01 0.89
N ALA A 131 3.57 -11.42 -0.30
CA ALA A 131 4.14 -12.07 -1.46
C ALA A 131 5.62 -12.39 -1.25
N MET A 132 6.43 -11.43 -0.82
CA MET A 132 7.86 -11.64 -0.61
C MET A 132 8.18 -12.69 0.46
N GLN A 133 7.29 -12.89 1.43
CA GLN A 133 7.47 -13.92 2.48
C GLN A 133 7.07 -15.33 2.04
N ASN A 134 6.18 -15.46 1.05
CA ASN A 134 5.52 -16.73 0.72
C ASN A 134 5.78 -17.19 -0.72
N VAL A 135 5.72 -16.28 -1.69
CA VAL A 135 5.86 -16.59 -3.13
C VAL A 135 7.20 -17.25 -3.47
N PRO A 136 8.37 -16.82 -2.93
CA PRO A 136 9.64 -17.47 -3.25
C PRO A 136 9.71 -18.95 -2.83
N LYS A 137 8.91 -19.36 -1.85
CA LYS A 137 8.84 -20.73 -1.32
C LYS A 137 7.95 -21.65 -2.17
N LEU A 138 7.19 -21.08 -3.12
CA LEU A 138 6.22 -21.80 -3.94
C LEU A 138 6.79 -22.15 -5.31
N PRO A 139 6.36 -23.29 -5.91
CA PRO A 139 6.69 -23.62 -7.28
C PRO A 139 6.10 -22.57 -8.22
N ARG A 140 6.78 -22.30 -9.35
CA ARG A 140 6.46 -21.15 -10.24
C ARG A 140 5.01 -21.12 -10.71
N TYR A 141 4.45 -22.27 -11.07
CA TYR A 141 3.05 -22.40 -11.53
C TYR A 141 2.00 -22.00 -10.46
N ALA A 142 2.36 -22.03 -9.17
CA ALA A 142 1.45 -21.73 -8.07
C ALA A 142 1.47 -20.25 -7.64
N ARG A 143 2.49 -19.48 -8.06
CA ARG A 143 2.77 -18.13 -7.54
C ARG A 143 1.67 -17.14 -7.86
N VAL A 144 1.28 -17.06 -9.13
CA VAL A 144 0.23 -16.19 -9.64
C VAL A 144 -1.12 -16.48 -8.99
N PRO A 145 -1.67 -17.73 -9.02
CA PRO A 145 -2.97 -18.00 -8.41
C PRO A 145 -2.96 -17.80 -6.89
N PHE A 146 -1.85 -18.14 -6.20
CA PHE A 146 -1.71 -17.91 -4.77
C PHE A 146 -1.75 -16.42 -4.40
N PHE A 147 -0.98 -15.59 -5.10
CA PHE A 147 -0.99 -14.15 -4.86
C PHE A 147 -2.31 -13.51 -5.29
N ALA A 148 -2.92 -13.94 -6.40
CA ALA A 148 -4.24 -13.49 -6.83
C ALA A 148 -5.30 -13.74 -5.76
N GLY A 149 -5.29 -14.93 -5.14
CA GLY A 149 -6.18 -15.29 -4.04
C GLY A 149 -6.09 -14.35 -2.86
N PHE A 150 -4.87 -13.94 -2.49
CA PHE A 150 -4.67 -12.96 -1.43
C PHE A 150 -5.04 -11.53 -1.88
N GLY A 151 -4.43 -11.03 -2.95
CA GLY A 151 -4.52 -9.63 -3.37
C GLY A 151 -5.92 -9.21 -3.82
N LEU A 152 -6.59 -10.04 -4.63
CA LEU A 152 -7.96 -9.74 -5.09
C LEU A 152 -8.94 -9.78 -3.92
N THR A 153 -8.85 -10.81 -3.06
CA THR A 153 -9.76 -10.93 -1.92
C THR A 153 -9.53 -9.80 -0.91
N LEU A 154 -8.27 -9.43 -0.65
CA LEU A 154 -7.93 -8.27 0.16
C LEU A 154 -8.55 -6.99 -0.41
N CYS A 155 -8.54 -6.83 -1.74
CA CYS A 155 -9.16 -5.71 -2.43
C CYS A 155 -10.67 -5.66 -2.22
N PHE A 156 -11.37 -6.76 -2.50
CA PHE A 156 -12.82 -6.84 -2.32
C PHE A 156 -13.24 -6.62 -0.86
N ILE A 157 -12.51 -7.19 0.10
CA ILE A 157 -12.77 -6.96 1.51
C ILE A 157 -12.59 -5.49 1.86
N ASN A 158 -11.51 -4.83 1.41
CA ASN A 158 -11.30 -3.41 1.72
C ASN A 158 -12.39 -2.50 1.13
N ILE A 159 -12.90 -2.80 -0.06
CA ILE A 159 -14.06 -2.08 -0.63
C ILE A 159 -15.27 -2.25 0.31
N GLY A 160 -15.57 -3.48 0.74
CA GLY A 160 -16.66 -3.73 1.70
C GLY A 160 -16.46 -3.04 3.04
N VAL A 161 -15.25 -3.08 3.59
CA VAL A 161 -14.86 -2.42 4.84
C VAL A 161 -15.02 -0.90 4.74
N THR A 162 -14.68 -0.32 3.58
CA THR A 162 -14.91 1.11 3.31
C THR A 162 -16.39 1.44 3.28
N ALA A 163 -17.21 0.61 2.64
CA ALA A 163 -18.66 0.78 2.64
C ALA A 163 -19.25 0.75 4.06
N ILE A 164 -18.76 -0.16 4.91
CA ILE A 164 -19.14 -0.24 6.32
C ILE A 164 -18.74 1.05 7.04
N GLY A 165 -17.48 1.47 6.92
CA GLY A 165 -16.96 2.71 7.53
C GLY A 165 -17.76 3.95 7.12
N TYR A 166 -18.10 4.05 5.83
CA TYR A 166 -18.95 5.11 5.29
C TYR A 166 -20.36 5.09 5.90
N SER A 167 -20.96 3.91 6.03
CA SER A 167 -22.33 3.76 6.54
C SER A 167 -22.44 4.10 8.03
N ILE A 168 -21.42 3.76 8.82
CA ILE A 168 -21.39 4.03 10.27
C ILE A 168 -20.86 5.43 10.61
N ALA A 169 -20.41 6.22 9.64
CA ALA A 169 -19.96 7.59 9.89
C ALA A 169 -21.10 8.41 10.51
N GLY A 170 -20.82 9.07 11.64
CA GLY A 170 -21.80 9.78 12.45
C GLY A 170 -22.37 8.98 13.64
N ILE A 171 -22.18 7.66 13.69
CA ILE A 171 -22.46 6.84 14.89
C ILE A 171 -21.20 6.75 15.77
N VAL A 172 -20.04 6.64 15.13
CA VAL A 172 -18.75 6.51 15.80
C VAL A 172 -18.28 7.87 16.31
N PRO A 173 -17.78 7.98 17.56
CA PRO A 173 -17.21 9.23 18.07
C PRO A 173 -16.08 9.75 17.17
N PRO A 174 -15.97 11.08 16.93
CA PRO A 174 -14.97 11.64 16.01
C PRO A 174 -13.53 11.22 16.31
N LEU A 175 -13.17 11.13 17.60
CA LEU A 175 -11.84 10.72 18.03
C LEU A 175 -11.52 9.28 17.63
N ALA A 176 -12.51 8.37 17.69
CA ALA A 176 -12.32 6.98 17.29
C ALA A 176 -12.21 6.86 15.77
N ALA A 177 -13.00 7.61 15.00
CA ALA A 177 -12.89 7.66 13.55
C ALA A 177 -11.51 8.17 13.09
N ALA A 178 -11.00 9.23 13.72
CA ALA A 178 -9.66 9.74 13.47
C ALA A 178 -8.56 8.71 13.83
N ALA A 179 -8.67 8.05 14.98
CA ALA A 179 -7.72 7.02 15.40
C ALA A 179 -7.68 5.83 14.42
N LEU A 180 -8.86 5.39 13.94
CA LEU A 180 -8.98 4.36 12.91
C LEU A 180 -8.30 4.81 11.62
N PHE A 181 -8.62 6.02 11.14
CA PHE A 181 -8.05 6.58 9.91
C PHE A 181 -6.53 6.69 9.95
N PHE A 182 -5.96 7.09 11.09
CA PHE A 182 -4.51 7.19 11.28
C PHE A 182 -3.81 5.88 11.66
N MET A 183 -4.52 4.75 11.71
CA MET A 183 -3.95 3.47 12.14
C MET A 183 -2.77 3.02 11.27
N THR A 184 -2.87 3.14 9.94
CA THR A 184 -1.78 2.78 9.01
C THR A 184 -0.55 3.70 9.18
N PRO A 185 -0.67 5.04 9.15
CA PRO A 185 0.45 5.93 9.47
C PRO A 185 1.08 5.66 10.84
N LEU A 186 0.27 5.45 11.89
CA LEU A 186 0.77 5.15 13.23
C LEU A 186 1.53 3.82 13.28
N TYR A 187 0.98 2.78 12.65
CA TYR A 187 1.65 1.49 12.54
C TYR A 187 3.02 1.63 11.86
N PHE A 188 3.11 2.35 10.75
CA PHE A 188 4.39 2.59 10.09
C PHE A 188 5.32 3.46 10.92
N LEU A 189 4.82 4.50 11.58
CA LEU A 189 5.64 5.35 12.44
C LEU A 189 6.29 4.57 13.59
N LEU A 190 5.57 3.60 14.16
CA LEU A 190 6.06 2.77 15.25
C LEU A 190 6.97 1.61 14.79
N THR A 191 6.75 1.08 13.58
CA THR A 191 7.47 -0.11 13.08
C THR A 191 8.63 0.22 12.14
N LEU A 192 8.60 1.34 11.41
CA LEU A 192 9.70 1.72 10.51
C LEU A 192 11.03 2.01 11.24
N PRO A 193 11.07 2.64 12.43
CA PRO A 193 12.32 2.85 13.15
C PRO A 193 13.06 1.55 13.49
N SER A 194 12.33 0.48 13.80
CA SER A 194 12.94 -0.83 14.09
C SER A 194 13.43 -1.54 12.82
N ALA A 195 12.84 -1.24 11.67
CA ALA A 195 13.28 -1.75 10.36
C ALA A 195 14.44 -0.94 9.75
N ALA A 196 14.69 0.30 10.21
CA ALA A 196 15.69 1.21 9.67
C ALA A 196 17.14 0.74 9.98
N ARG A 197 17.80 0.18 8.95
CA ARG A 197 19.16 -0.37 9.07
C ARG A 197 20.24 0.67 8.79
N LEU A 198 19.95 1.67 7.96
CA LEU A 198 20.93 2.68 7.56
C LEU A 198 20.72 3.97 8.33
N LEU A 199 21.80 4.72 8.55
CA LEU A 199 21.72 6.06 9.15
C LEU A 199 20.83 7.00 8.32
N SER A 200 20.91 6.91 6.99
CA SER A 200 20.03 7.65 6.07
C SER A 200 18.56 7.39 6.35
N ASP A 201 18.19 6.14 6.63
CA ASP A 201 16.80 5.75 6.85
C ASP A 201 16.28 6.35 8.16
N ARG A 202 17.10 6.28 9.22
CA ARG A 202 16.76 6.88 10.52
C ARG A 202 16.65 8.40 10.44
N LEU A 203 17.60 9.05 9.76
CA LEU A 203 17.57 10.50 9.57
C LEU A 203 16.38 10.95 8.73
N ALA A 204 15.99 10.18 7.70
CA ALA A 204 14.82 10.48 6.89
C ALA A 204 13.53 10.47 7.74
N LEU A 205 13.39 9.51 8.67
CA LEU A 205 12.26 9.47 9.59
C LEU A 205 12.23 10.69 10.52
N VAL A 206 13.37 11.03 11.13
CA VAL A 206 13.47 12.19 12.04
C VAL A 206 13.20 13.50 11.28
N PHE A 207 13.79 13.69 10.11
CA PHE A 207 13.54 14.87 9.30
C PHE A 207 12.10 14.94 8.82
N GLY A 208 11.45 13.82 8.47
CA GLY A 208 10.03 13.81 8.13
C GLY A 208 9.15 14.31 9.29
N ILE A 209 9.42 13.88 10.52
CA ILE A 209 8.67 14.30 11.72
C ILE A 209 8.87 15.79 12.02
N ILE A 210 10.09 16.31 11.85
CA ILE A 210 10.40 17.71 12.17
C ILE A 210 9.96 18.65 11.04
N LEU A 211 10.31 18.32 9.79
CA LEU A 211 10.05 19.18 8.63
C LEU A 211 8.58 19.17 8.21
N GLY A 212 7.83 18.09 8.48
CA GLY A 212 6.41 18.00 8.15
C GLY A 212 5.59 19.16 8.72
N PRO A 213 5.55 19.35 10.05
CA PRO A 213 4.85 20.48 10.67
C PRO A 213 5.38 21.85 10.22
N ILE A 214 6.69 21.97 10.00
CA ILE A 214 7.31 23.22 9.53
C ILE A 214 6.75 23.58 8.15
N PHE A 215 6.83 22.68 7.17
CA PHE A 215 6.35 22.97 5.82
C PHE A 215 4.83 23.09 5.74
N ALA A 216 4.08 22.39 6.59
CA ALA A 216 2.62 22.56 6.68
C ALA A 216 2.22 23.99 7.05
N ILE A 217 3.04 24.70 7.84
CA ILE A 217 2.81 26.10 8.21
C ILE A 217 3.27 27.06 7.11
N TYR A 218 4.45 26.83 6.52
CA TYR A 218 5.06 27.79 5.59
C TYR A 218 4.60 27.63 4.13
N VAL A 219 4.29 26.41 3.68
CA VAL A 219 3.95 26.13 2.27
C VAL A 219 2.78 25.13 2.17
N PRO A 220 1.59 25.49 2.70
CA PRO A 220 0.43 24.60 2.72
C PRO A 220 0.05 24.14 1.30
N GLY A 221 -0.20 22.84 1.13
CA GLY A 221 -0.61 22.21 -0.13
C GLY A 221 0.53 21.62 -0.95
N SER A 222 1.78 22.06 -0.72
CA SER A 222 2.99 21.40 -1.26
C SER A 222 3.94 20.94 -0.16
N ASP A 223 3.49 21.03 1.08
CA ASP A 223 4.18 20.68 2.30
C ASP A 223 4.68 19.23 2.29
N LEU A 224 3.85 18.28 1.83
CA LEU A 224 4.23 16.88 1.73
C LEU A 224 5.39 16.66 0.73
N VAL A 225 5.36 17.38 -0.40
CA VAL A 225 6.40 17.28 -1.44
C VAL A 225 7.71 17.89 -0.95
N TRP A 226 7.65 19.10 -0.36
CA TRP A 226 8.83 19.76 0.20
C TRP A 226 9.44 19.01 1.37
N THR A 227 8.62 18.46 2.26
CA THR A 227 9.07 17.61 3.37
C THR A 227 9.82 16.39 2.86
N GLY A 228 9.25 15.69 1.89
CA GLY A 228 9.88 14.50 1.29
C GLY A 228 11.17 14.84 0.55
N LEU A 229 11.19 15.92 -0.23
CA LEU A 229 12.34 16.32 -1.04
C LEU A 229 13.49 16.85 -0.17
N VAL A 230 13.23 17.82 0.71
CA VAL A 230 14.26 18.43 1.56
C VAL A 230 14.73 17.45 2.62
N GLY A 231 13.80 16.76 3.30
CA GLY A 231 14.13 15.78 4.33
C GLY A 231 14.86 14.57 3.76
N GLY A 232 14.38 14.03 2.64
CA GLY A 232 15.01 12.89 1.97
C GLY A 232 16.39 13.21 1.41
N LEU A 233 16.55 14.34 0.73
CA LEU A 233 17.84 14.74 0.14
C LEU A 233 18.88 15.02 1.23
N SER A 234 18.46 15.68 2.31
CA SER A 234 19.33 15.99 3.47
C SER A 234 19.75 14.71 4.19
N ALA A 235 18.83 13.79 4.46
CA ALA A 235 19.13 12.49 5.06
C ALA A 235 20.08 11.66 4.17
N TYR A 236 19.87 11.68 2.85
CA TYR A 236 20.73 10.99 1.89
C TYR A 236 22.14 11.59 1.86
N ALA A 237 22.26 12.91 1.77
CA ALA A 237 23.56 13.60 1.73
C ALA A 237 24.40 13.30 2.98
N ILE A 238 23.79 13.39 4.16
CA ILE A 238 24.46 13.09 5.44
C ILE A 238 24.85 11.60 5.52
N GLY A 239 23.93 10.70 5.15
CA GLY A 239 24.20 9.26 5.14
C GLY A 239 25.32 8.88 4.17
N ARG A 240 25.36 9.50 2.99
CA ARG A 240 26.40 9.28 1.97
C ARG A 240 27.75 9.83 2.39
N TYR A 241 27.78 11.02 3.00
CA TYR A 241 29.02 11.62 3.49
C TYR A 241 29.64 10.75 4.58
N LYS A 242 28.85 10.29 5.56
CA LYS A 242 29.37 9.47 6.66
C LYS A 242 29.93 8.12 6.19
N ARG A 243 29.30 7.48 5.19
CA ARG A 243 29.80 6.24 4.56
C ARG A 243 31.07 6.42 3.72
N ARG A 244 31.40 7.64 3.31
CA ARG A 244 32.65 7.93 2.58
C ARG A 244 33.81 8.21 3.52
N VAL A 245 33.51 8.66 4.74
CA VAL A 245 34.51 9.04 5.77
C VAL A 245 34.84 7.87 6.71
N THR A 246 33.93 6.91 6.86
CA THR A 246 34.14 5.63 7.58
C THR A 246 34.50 4.54 6.58
#